data_AF-A0A950RM94-F1
#
_entry.id   AF-A0A950RM94-F1
#
_cell.length_a   1.000
_cell.length_b   1.000
_cell.length_c   1.000
_cell.angle_alpha   90.00
_cell.angle_beta   90.00
_cell.angle_gamma   90.00
#
_symmetry.space_group_name_H-M   'P 1'
#
loop_
_entity.id
_entity.type
_entity.pdbx_description
1 polymer ?
#
loop_
_entity_poly.entity_id
_entity_poly.type
_entity_poly.pdbx_seq_one_letter_code
_entity_poly.pdbx_strand_id
1 'polypeptide(L)'
;MDIHLEQAIYGSQGQGGYQFLARSPDFLEEWLEPAQQLCAGFGDRPPNITCPACVFARPFARNLVAIVQVADLGTDDTGRPGALGFYLLVLSAKAYQGLGGDPFWIAEHFPPRWSARGELAALLWPGEPPPYRPVAAVQHALKRPEGPSLLGGAQVLVDGGRLVFERQAPDTALVRDLWTLLPTSTRTHLWPASFAFGNDLGFHVLVVPRVSGEAFARYVTEEQAADYPEGRYELNLQIAAEAGQQGEVDALFARRSRAQTWRLGLILLGAAVLLALFSRLLAPPPKEPAPGRNATQKAPEHPSTGKEPS
;
A
#
# COMPACT_ATOMS: atom_id res chain seq x y z
N MET A 1 -8.22 -0.05 19.80
CA MET A 1 -6.80 0.30 19.60
C MET A 1 -6.79 1.80 19.44
N ASP A 2 -6.14 2.50 20.35
CA ASP A 2 -6.09 3.96 20.30
C ASP A 2 -5.09 4.36 19.21
N ILE A 3 -5.56 5.05 18.19
CA ILE A 3 -4.75 5.53 17.07
C ILE A 3 -4.68 7.04 17.19
N HIS A 4 -3.50 7.54 17.50
CA HIS A 4 -3.20 8.97 17.53
C HIS A 4 -2.84 9.44 16.12
N LEU A 5 -3.32 10.64 15.76
CA LEU A 5 -2.96 11.32 14.53
C LEU A 5 -2.41 12.70 14.88
N GLU A 6 -1.24 13.02 14.32
CA GLU A 6 -0.70 14.37 14.36
C GLU A 6 -1.17 15.15 13.14
N GLN A 7 -1.35 16.46 13.30
CA GLN A 7 -1.83 17.30 12.23
C GLN A 7 -1.02 18.58 12.07
N ALA A 8 -0.91 19.05 10.83
CA ALA A 8 -0.29 20.33 10.51
C ALA A 8 -0.98 21.00 9.31
N ILE A 9 -0.95 22.32 9.29
CA ILE A 9 -1.45 23.15 8.19
C ILE A 9 -0.30 23.98 7.63
N TYR A 10 -0.14 23.94 6.31
CA TYR A 10 0.76 24.78 5.55
C TYR A 10 -0.02 25.59 4.51
N GLY A 11 0.46 26.79 4.20
CA GLY A 11 -0.03 27.61 3.09
C GLY A 11 1.08 27.86 2.08
N SER A 12 0.76 27.90 0.79
CA SER A 12 1.72 28.33 -0.23
C SER A 12 1.95 29.85 -0.18
N GLN A 13 3.20 30.27 -0.24
CA GLN A 13 3.63 31.66 -0.42
C GLN A 13 4.32 31.82 -1.77
N GLY A 14 3.57 32.12 -2.83
CA GLY A 14 4.13 32.44 -4.15
C GLY A 14 4.98 31.31 -4.77
N GLN A 15 6.08 31.67 -5.44
CA GLN A 15 6.95 30.75 -6.18
C GLN A 15 7.69 29.77 -5.24
N GLY A 16 7.03 28.67 -4.88
CA GLY A 16 7.61 27.49 -4.24
C GLY A 16 7.83 27.57 -2.72
N GLY A 17 7.51 28.70 -2.08
CA GLY A 17 7.55 28.82 -0.63
C GLY A 17 6.33 28.17 0.03
N TYR A 18 6.53 27.43 1.12
CA TYR A 18 5.44 26.95 1.97
C TYR A 18 5.64 27.47 3.38
N GLN A 19 4.63 28.16 3.91
CA GLN A 19 4.63 28.67 5.25
C GLN A 19 3.89 27.74 6.17
N PHE A 20 4.54 27.42 7.28
CA PHE A 20 3.93 26.75 8.42
C PHE A 20 2.86 27.64 9.08
N LEU A 21 1.62 27.15 9.22
CA LEU A 21 0.51 27.93 9.78
C LEU A 21 0.06 27.41 11.15
N ALA A 22 -0.07 26.09 11.31
CA ALA A 22 -0.52 25.47 12.56
C ALA A 22 -0.06 24.01 12.71
N ARG A 23 0.06 23.49 13.94
CA ARG A 23 0.29 22.06 14.23
C ARG A 23 -0.27 21.59 15.56
N SER A 24 -0.50 20.29 15.70
CA SER A 24 -0.74 19.65 17.00
C SER A 24 0.53 19.66 17.88
N PRO A 25 0.41 19.59 19.22
CA PRO A 25 1.55 19.66 20.14
C PRO A 25 2.63 18.61 19.89
N ASP A 26 2.22 17.39 19.51
CA ASP A 26 3.12 16.26 19.30
C ASP A 26 3.62 16.14 17.85
N PHE A 27 3.30 17.11 16.98
CA PHE A 27 3.90 17.21 15.66
C PHE A 27 5.35 17.69 15.76
N LEU A 28 6.29 16.75 15.67
CA LEU A 28 7.71 16.98 15.96
C LEU A 28 8.36 18.05 15.07
N GLU A 29 9.34 18.77 15.62
CA GLU A 29 10.07 19.81 14.89
C GLU A 29 10.87 19.22 13.71
N GLU A 30 11.45 18.03 13.88
CA GLU A 30 12.14 17.28 12.81
C GLU A 30 11.22 16.89 11.63
N TRP A 31 9.89 16.98 11.79
CA TRP A 31 8.93 16.69 10.74
C TRP A 31 8.59 17.91 9.88
N LEU A 32 8.99 19.11 10.29
CA LEU A 32 8.64 20.35 9.59
C LEU A 32 9.24 20.41 8.18
N GLU A 33 10.52 20.07 8.03
CA GLU A 33 11.18 20.05 6.73
C GLU A 33 10.63 18.94 5.82
N PRO A 34 10.51 17.66 6.25
CA PRO A 34 9.83 16.63 5.46
C PRO A 34 8.41 17.01 5.03
N ALA A 35 7.65 17.68 5.88
CA ALA A 35 6.30 18.16 5.56
C ALA A 35 6.33 19.27 4.50
N GLN A 36 7.29 20.20 4.59
CA GLN A 36 7.50 21.21 3.56
C GLN A 36 7.91 20.59 2.22
N GLN A 37 8.81 19.60 2.21
CA GLN A 37 9.19 18.85 1.01
C GLN A 37 8.00 18.12 0.40
N LEU A 38 7.12 17.57 1.24
CA LEU A 38 5.88 16.92 0.80
C LEU A 38 4.93 17.93 0.13
N CYS A 39 4.80 19.14 0.66
CA CYS A 39 4.02 20.20 0.03
C CYS A 39 4.65 20.64 -1.30
N ALA A 40 5.97 20.83 -1.33
CA ALA A 40 6.72 21.22 -2.53
C ALA A 40 6.60 20.20 -3.66
N GLY A 41 6.71 18.91 -3.34
CA GLY A 41 6.60 17.84 -4.33
C GLY A 41 5.19 17.68 -4.93
N PHE A 42 4.18 18.41 -4.44
CA PHE A 42 2.88 18.51 -5.10
C PHE A 42 3.00 19.16 -6.49
N GLY A 43 4.04 19.98 -6.70
CA GLY A 43 4.37 20.63 -7.96
C GLY A 43 3.82 22.05 -8.09
N ASP A 44 4.36 22.78 -9.07
CA ASP A 44 3.92 24.14 -9.38
C ASP A 44 2.60 24.14 -10.16
N ARG A 45 1.66 24.98 -9.71
CA ARG A 45 0.35 25.13 -10.36
C ARG A 45 0.49 25.62 -11.81
N PRO A 46 -0.01 24.87 -12.81
CA PRO A 46 -0.08 25.37 -14.18
C PRO A 46 -1.12 26.49 -14.29
N PRO A 47 -0.95 27.43 -15.24
CA PRO A 47 -1.92 28.50 -15.48
C PRO A 47 -3.33 27.95 -15.72
N ASN A 48 -4.34 28.61 -15.15
CA ASN A 48 -5.76 28.28 -15.30
C ASN A 48 -6.22 26.94 -14.74
N ILE A 49 -5.41 26.26 -13.92
CA ILE A 49 -5.82 25.04 -13.21
C ILE A 49 -6.27 25.38 -11.79
N THR A 50 -7.46 24.92 -11.42
CA THR A 50 -7.99 25.01 -10.05
C THR A 50 -7.77 23.71 -9.28
N CYS A 51 -7.70 23.80 -7.95
CA CYS A 51 -7.60 22.67 -7.05
C CYS A 51 -8.65 22.81 -5.93
N PRO A 52 -9.95 22.57 -6.21
CA PRO A 52 -11.03 22.77 -5.23
C PRO A 52 -10.86 21.94 -3.95
N ALA A 53 -10.58 20.64 -4.10
CA ALA A 53 -10.16 19.75 -3.03
C ALA A 53 -9.56 18.49 -3.63
N CYS A 54 -8.41 18.05 -3.13
CA CYS A 54 -7.86 16.74 -3.43
C CYS A 54 -7.17 16.12 -2.21
N VAL A 55 -6.93 14.82 -2.30
CA VAL A 55 -6.23 14.03 -1.29
C VAL A 55 -5.10 13.25 -1.95
N PHE A 56 -3.95 13.21 -1.29
CA PHE A 56 -2.88 12.26 -1.60
C PHE A 56 -2.32 11.63 -0.33
N ALA A 57 -1.60 10.52 -0.46
CA ALA A 57 -0.90 9.91 0.66
C ALA A 57 0.50 9.42 0.28
N ARG A 58 1.44 9.49 1.22
CA ARG A 58 2.84 9.10 1.04
C ARG A 58 3.44 8.55 2.34
N PRO A 59 4.49 7.71 2.27
CA PRO A 59 5.37 7.48 3.40
C PRO A 59 5.90 8.81 3.91
N PHE A 60 5.98 8.94 5.22
CA PHE A 60 6.43 10.13 5.91
C PHE A 60 7.38 9.74 7.02
N ALA A 61 8.57 10.34 7.07
CA ALA A 61 9.63 9.97 8.01
C ALA A 61 9.80 8.43 8.15
N ARG A 62 10.33 7.96 9.29
CA ARG A 62 10.48 6.53 9.53
C ARG A 62 9.21 5.94 10.12
N ASN A 63 8.60 4.99 9.41
CA ASN A 63 7.39 4.26 9.82
C ASN A 63 6.13 5.12 10.02
N LEU A 64 6.05 6.31 9.41
CA LEU A 64 4.81 7.08 9.38
C LEU A 64 4.29 7.18 7.94
N VAL A 65 3.03 7.57 7.85
CA VAL A 65 2.34 7.89 6.59
C VAL A 65 1.75 9.28 6.79
N ALA A 66 1.87 10.13 5.77
CA ALA A 66 1.16 11.39 5.69
C ALA A 66 0.01 11.24 4.69
N ILE A 67 -1.18 11.62 5.12
CA ILE A 67 -2.36 11.81 4.28
C ILE A 67 -2.56 13.31 4.21
N VAL A 68 -2.54 13.86 3.00
CA VAL A 68 -2.54 15.29 2.78
C VAL A 68 -3.79 15.66 2.00
N GLN A 69 -4.57 16.56 2.58
CA GLN A 69 -5.67 17.24 1.90
C GLN A 69 -5.15 18.56 1.36
N VAL A 70 -5.46 18.88 0.10
CA VAL A 70 -5.03 20.10 -0.57
C VAL A 70 -6.24 20.81 -1.14
N ALA A 71 -6.32 22.13 -0.98
CA ALA A 71 -7.42 22.93 -1.52
C ALA A 71 -6.98 24.35 -1.86
N ASP A 72 -7.70 24.97 -2.78
CA ASP A 72 -7.69 26.40 -3.04
C ASP A 72 -8.21 27.17 -1.82
N LEU A 73 -7.40 28.09 -1.31
CA LEU A 73 -7.78 29.04 -0.26
C LEU A 73 -8.18 30.42 -0.83
N GLY A 74 -8.19 30.56 -2.16
CA GLY A 74 -8.47 31.82 -2.83
C GLY A 74 -7.23 32.71 -2.88
N THR A 75 -7.25 33.83 -2.16
CA THR A 75 -6.13 34.78 -2.08
C THR A 75 -5.28 34.54 -0.84
N ASP A 76 -3.96 34.62 -0.96
CA ASP A 76 -3.05 34.57 0.18
C ASP A 76 -3.16 35.83 1.07
N ASP A 77 -2.43 35.85 2.19
CA ASP A 77 -2.38 36.98 3.13
C ASP A 77 -1.81 38.28 2.49
N THR A 78 -1.24 38.20 1.28
CA THR A 78 -0.77 39.34 0.49
C THR A 78 -1.73 39.73 -0.65
N GLY A 79 -2.89 39.08 -0.73
CA GLY A 79 -3.92 39.32 -1.73
C GLY A 79 -3.65 38.65 -3.08
N ARG A 80 -2.64 37.77 -3.20
CA ARG A 80 -2.34 37.08 -4.46
C ARG A 80 -3.28 35.89 -4.64
N PRO A 81 -3.92 35.75 -5.80
CA PRO A 81 -4.80 34.60 -6.06
C PRO A 81 -4.00 33.30 -6.20
N GLY A 82 -4.67 32.18 -5.94
CA GLY A 82 -4.13 30.84 -6.16
C GLY A 82 -3.39 30.26 -4.96
N ALA A 83 -3.65 30.78 -3.75
CA ALA A 83 -3.11 30.22 -2.53
C ALA A 83 -3.61 28.79 -2.31
N LEU A 84 -2.69 27.86 -2.09
CA LEU A 84 -2.96 26.48 -1.70
C LEU A 84 -2.86 26.32 -0.19
N GLY A 85 -3.80 25.59 0.38
CA GLY A 85 -3.71 25.03 1.73
C GLY A 85 -3.33 23.57 1.65
N PHE A 86 -2.43 23.15 2.54
CA PHE A 86 -2.06 21.75 2.73
C PHE A 86 -2.36 21.38 4.17
N TYR A 87 -3.20 20.37 4.36
CA TYR A 87 -3.53 19.83 5.67
C TYR A 87 -3.04 18.40 5.76
N LEU A 88 -2.06 18.19 6.63
CA LEU A 88 -1.40 16.91 6.81
C LEU A 88 -2.01 16.20 8.02
N LEU A 89 -2.32 14.92 7.83
CA LEU A 89 -2.64 13.95 8.87
C LEU A 89 -1.53 12.91 8.88
N VAL A 90 -0.78 12.84 9.97
CA VAL A 90 0.37 11.95 10.15
C VAL A 90 0.02 10.86 11.15
N LEU A 91 0.19 9.61 10.76
CA LEU A 91 -0.06 8.44 11.59
C LEU A 91 0.99 7.36 11.36
N SER A 92 1.12 6.43 12.29
CA SER A 92 2.03 5.30 12.09
C SER A 92 1.61 4.43 10.89
N ALA A 93 2.58 3.90 10.16
CA ALA A 93 2.34 3.00 9.03
C ALA A 93 1.54 1.76 9.44
N LYS A 94 1.72 1.28 10.68
CA LYS A 94 0.93 0.18 11.26
C LYS A 94 -0.53 0.58 11.46
N ALA A 95 -0.80 1.80 11.94
CA ALA A 95 -2.16 2.30 12.07
C ALA A 95 -2.82 2.46 10.70
N TYR A 96 -2.12 3.06 9.72
CA TYR A 96 -2.60 3.16 8.35
C TYR A 96 -2.95 1.79 7.74
N GLN A 97 -2.12 0.77 7.97
CA GLN A 97 -2.39 -0.61 7.59
C GLN A 97 -3.62 -1.19 8.30
N GLY A 98 -3.76 -0.95 9.61
CA GLY A 98 -4.91 -1.38 10.40
C GLY A 98 -6.23 -0.72 9.97
N LEU A 99 -6.15 0.50 9.41
CA LEU A 99 -7.26 1.24 8.82
C LEU A 99 -7.53 0.86 7.35
N GLY A 100 -6.94 -0.24 6.85
CA GLY A 100 -7.17 -0.76 5.50
C GLY A 100 -6.45 -0.01 4.38
N GLY A 101 -5.58 0.94 4.70
CA GLY A 101 -4.85 1.74 3.72
C GLY A 101 -5.76 2.62 2.87
N ASP A 102 -6.77 3.25 3.47
CA ASP A 102 -7.67 4.20 2.80
C ASP A 102 -7.34 5.65 3.16
N PRO A 103 -6.61 6.40 2.31
CA PRO A 103 -6.33 7.79 2.62
C PRO A 103 -7.56 8.68 2.50
N PHE A 104 -8.54 8.30 1.67
CA PHE A 104 -9.73 9.10 1.43
C PHE A 104 -10.70 9.01 2.60
N TRP A 105 -10.95 7.80 3.09
CA TRP A 105 -11.80 7.59 4.25
C TRP A 105 -11.21 8.24 5.52
N ILE A 106 -9.89 8.14 5.72
CA ILE A 106 -9.24 8.83 6.85
C ILE A 106 -9.37 10.36 6.71
N ALA A 107 -9.18 10.91 5.52
CA ALA A 107 -9.32 12.34 5.26
C ALA A 107 -10.74 12.85 5.57
N GLU A 108 -11.78 12.08 5.24
CA GLU A 108 -13.18 12.44 5.52
C GLU A 108 -13.51 12.58 7.01
N HIS A 109 -12.85 11.80 7.87
CA HIS A 109 -13.07 11.86 9.31
C HIS A 109 -12.48 13.13 9.94
N PHE A 110 -11.49 13.73 9.28
CA PHE A 110 -10.78 14.90 9.78
C PHE A 110 -10.77 15.99 8.71
N PRO A 111 -11.90 16.69 8.49
CA PRO A 111 -11.92 17.80 7.56
C PRO A 111 -11.01 18.95 8.06
N PRO A 112 -10.27 19.61 7.16
CA PRO A 112 -9.32 20.66 7.50
C PRO A 112 -10.02 21.92 8.05
N ARG A 113 -9.43 22.51 9.08
CA ARG A 113 -9.80 23.84 9.59
C ARG A 113 -8.85 24.90 9.02
N TRP A 114 -9.03 25.27 7.75
CA TRP A 114 -8.09 26.12 7.00
C TRP A 114 -7.75 27.47 7.64
N SER A 115 -8.67 28.02 8.44
CA SER A 115 -8.47 29.28 9.16
C SER A 115 -7.65 29.15 10.45
N ALA A 116 -7.35 27.94 10.91
CA ALA A 116 -6.60 27.72 12.14
C ALA A 116 -5.16 28.24 12.02
N ARG A 117 -4.63 28.78 13.12
CA ARG A 117 -3.27 29.31 13.26
C ARG A 117 -2.71 28.90 14.62
N GLY A 118 -1.41 28.62 14.69
CA GLY A 118 -0.74 28.24 15.93
C GLY A 118 -0.97 26.78 16.31
N GLU A 119 -1.57 26.54 17.47
CA GLU A 119 -1.74 25.19 18.01
C GLU A 119 -3.07 24.55 17.56
N LEU A 120 -3.02 23.30 17.10
CA LEU A 120 -4.17 22.47 16.75
C LEU A 120 -4.46 21.45 17.86
N ALA A 121 -5.70 20.99 17.96
CA ALA A 121 -6.04 19.93 18.90
C ALA A 121 -5.33 18.60 18.55
N ALA A 122 -5.00 17.78 19.55
CA ALA A 122 -4.62 16.40 19.30
C ALA A 122 -5.81 15.62 18.69
N LEU A 123 -5.54 14.74 17.72
CA LEU A 123 -6.57 13.92 17.09
C LEU A 123 -6.46 12.46 17.54
N LEU A 124 -7.62 11.87 17.80
CA LEU A 124 -7.77 10.45 18.09
C LEU A 124 -8.72 9.85 17.06
N TRP A 125 -8.35 8.68 16.52
CA TRP A 125 -9.25 7.90 15.68
C TRP A 125 -10.48 7.47 16.50
N PRO A 126 -11.71 7.60 15.99
CA PRO A 126 -12.94 7.29 16.73
C PRO A 126 -13.13 5.80 17.06
N GLY A 127 -12.19 4.93 16.69
CA GLY A 127 -12.27 3.48 16.92
C GLY A 127 -13.11 2.71 15.90
N GLU A 128 -13.56 3.38 14.84
CA GLU A 128 -14.36 2.76 13.78
C GLU A 128 -13.53 1.78 12.96
N PRO A 129 -14.11 0.61 12.59
CA PRO A 129 -13.44 -0.34 11.72
C PRO A 129 -13.31 0.23 10.29
N PRO A 130 -12.34 -0.26 9.49
CA PRO A 130 -12.22 0.11 8.09
C PRO A 130 -13.54 -0.11 7.32
N PRO A 131 -13.82 0.70 6.29
CA PRO A 131 -15.08 0.61 5.56
C PRO A 131 -15.20 -0.77 4.90
N TYR A 132 -16.36 -1.42 5.09
CA TYR A 132 -16.69 -2.64 4.38
C TYR A 132 -16.88 -2.34 2.89
N ARG A 133 -16.41 -3.25 2.02
CA ARG A 133 -16.51 -3.11 0.57
C ARG A 133 -17.51 -4.11 0.02
N PRO A 134 -18.80 -3.72 -0.07
CA PRO A 134 -19.82 -4.60 -0.61
C PRO A 134 -19.59 -4.81 -2.11
N VAL A 135 -20.03 -5.96 -2.61
CA VAL A 135 -20.04 -6.30 -4.05
C VAL A 135 -20.76 -5.24 -4.87
N ALA A 136 -21.79 -4.59 -4.29
CA ALA A 136 -22.48 -3.47 -4.91
C ALA A 136 -21.57 -2.26 -5.18
N ALA A 137 -20.59 -1.97 -4.31
CA ALA A 137 -19.62 -0.90 -4.54
C ALA A 137 -18.64 -1.27 -5.66
N VAL A 138 -18.22 -2.54 -5.73
CA VAL A 138 -17.40 -3.05 -6.83
C VAL A 138 -18.16 -2.96 -8.15
N GLN A 139 -19.40 -3.44 -8.19
CA GLN A 139 -20.27 -3.32 -9.36
C GLN A 139 -20.51 -1.87 -9.77
N HIS A 140 -20.66 -0.95 -8.80
CA HIS A 140 -20.80 0.47 -9.09
C HIS A 140 -19.57 1.01 -9.83
N ALA A 141 -18.37 0.75 -9.31
CA ALA A 141 -17.11 1.15 -9.96
C ALA A 141 -16.98 0.57 -11.38
N LEU A 142 -17.33 -0.72 -11.56
CA LEU A 142 -17.23 -1.38 -12.87
C LEU A 142 -18.28 -0.93 -13.90
N LYS A 143 -19.44 -0.42 -13.45
CA LYS A 143 -20.51 0.10 -14.33
C LYS A 143 -20.26 1.52 -14.83
N ARG A 144 -19.23 2.19 -14.33
CA ARG A 144 -18.86 3.53 -14.80
C ARG A 144 -18.36 3.50 -16.24
N PRO A 145 -18.38 4.64 -16.95
CA PRO A 145 -17.73 4.75 -18.26
C PRO A 145 -16.26 4.35 -18.21
N GLU A 146 -15.56 4.65 -17.10
CA GLU A 146 -14.16 4.30 -16.88
C GLU A 146 -13.94 2.86 -16.37
N GLY A 147 -14.99 2.05 -16.25
CA GLY A 147 -14.95 0.70 -15.68
C GLY A 147 -13.83 -0.19 -16.21
N PRO A 148 -13.65 -0.33 -17.55
CA PRO A 148 -12.54 -1.07 -18.12
C PRO A 148 -11.16 -0.55 -17.70
N SER A 149 -10.94 0.77 -17.77
CA SER A 149 -9.69 1.41 -17.34
C SER A 149 -9.42 1.24 -15.84
N LEU A 150 -10.48 1.26 -15.00
CA LEU A 150 -10.37 1.04 -13.57
C LEU A 150 -9.98 -0.40 -13.25
N LEU A 151 -10.56 -1.37 -13.95
CA LEU A 151 -10.29 -2.79 -13.75
C LEU A 151 -8.87 -3.17 -14.19
N GLY A 152 -8.48 -2.80 -15.41
CA GLY A 152 -7.10 -3.00 -15.89
C GLY A 152 -6.09 -2.16 -15.10
N GLY A 153 -6.46 -0.95 -14.68
CA GLY A 153 -5.67 -0.13 -13.76
C GLY A 153 -5.43 -0.79 -12.40
N ALA A 154 -6.44 -1.49 -11.85
CA ALA A 154 -6.27 -2.27 -10.62
C ALA A 154 -5.27 -3.42 -10.83
N GLN A 155 -5.32 -4.09 -11.99
CA GLN A 155 -4.36 -5.13 -12.37
C GLN A 155 -2.93 -4.58 -12.50
N VAL A 156 -2.74 -3.46 -13.20
CA VAL A 156 -1.44 -2.74 -13.30
C VAL A 156 -0.82 -2.53 -11.93
N LEU A 157 -1.62 -2.07 -10.96
CA LEU A 157 -1.15 -1.79 -9.60
C LEU A 157 -0.85 -3.05 -8.79
N VAL A 158 -1.64 -4.11 -8.98
CA VAL A 158 -1.36 -5.43 -8.37
C VAL A 158 -0.04 -6.00 -8.90
N ASP A 159 0.29 -5.75 -10.16
CA ASP A 159 1.55 -6.16 -10.77
C ASP A 159 2.74 -5.24 -10.44
N GLY A 160 2.50 -4.16 -9.68
CA GLY A 160 3.53 -3.22 -9.23
C GLY A 160 3.85 -2.10 -10.22
N GLY A 161 2.99 -1.90 -11.22
CA GLY A 161 3.04 -0.76 -12.15
C GLY A 161 2.59 0.55 -11.52
N ARG A 162 2.47 1.58 -12.37
CA ARG A 162 2.01 2.93 -12.00
C ARG A 162 1.00 3.41 -13.01
N LEU A 163 0.03 4.18 -12.55
CA LEU A 163 -1.12 4.62 -13.34
C LEU A 163 -1.25 6.14 -13.29
N VAL A 164 -1.49 6.76 -14.44
CA VAL A 164 -1.72 8.20 -14.55
C VAL A 164 -3.01 8.49 -15.31
N PHE A 165 -3.77 9.47 -14.81
CA PHE A 165 -4.97 10.01 -15.43
C PHE A 165 -4.76 11.49 -15.74
N GLU A 166 -5.10 11.91 -16.95
CA GLU A 166 -5.07 13.33 -17.33
C GLU A 166 -6.46 13.96 -17.11
N ARG A 167 -6.55 14.96 -16.23
CA ARG A 167 -7.80 15.70 -15.92
C ARG A 167 -7.48 17.16 -15.60
N GLN A 168 -8.32 18.10 -16.01
CA GLN A 168 -8.13 19.53 -15.72
C GLN A 168 -8.46 19.93 -14.26
N ALA A 169 -9.02 19.00 -13.49
CA ALA A 169 -9.40 19.21 -12.09
C ALA A 169 -9.23 17.90 -11.30
N PRO A 170 -9.17 17.96 -9.95
CA PRO A 170 -9.16 16.76 -9.11
C PRO A 170 -10.29 15.80 -9.43
N ASP A 171 -9.97 14.50 -9.51
CA ASP A 171 -10.95 13.43 -9.71
C ASP A 171 -10.85 12.41 -8.57
N THR A 172 -11.31 12.85 -7.39
CA THR A 172 -11.27 12.02 -6.19
C THR A 172 -12.18 10.80 -6.30
N ALA A 173 -13.30 10.91 -7.03
CA ALA A 173 -14.23 9.80 -7.21
C ALA A 173 -13.58 8.66 -8.02
N LEU A 174 -12.95 8.99 -9.15
CA LEU A 174 -12.23 8.00 -9.98
C LEU A 174 -11.19 7.23 -9.17
N VAL A 175 -10.35 7.94 -8.40
CA VAL A 175 -9.29 7.27 -7.64
C VAL A 175 -9.86 6.45 -6.47
N ARG A 176 -10.97 6.86 -5.86
CA ARG A 176 -11.66 6.05 -4.84
C ARG A 176 -12.29 4.79 -5.42
N ASP A 177 -12.88 4.89 -6.60
CA ASP A 177 -13.46 3.74 -7.29
C ASP A 177 -12.34 2.74 -7.62
N LEU A 178 -11.20 3.20 -8.15
CA LEU A 178 -10.01 2.37 -8.30
C LEU A 178 -9.54 1.75 -6.98
N TRP A 179 -9.50 2.53 -5.91
CA TRP A 179 -9.07 2.06 -4.58
C TRP A 179 -10.00 0.98 -4.00
N THR A 180 -11.29 1.05 -4.34
CA THR A 180 -12.30 0.06 -3.96
C THR A 180 -11.96 -1.30 -4.57
N LEU A 181 -11.48 -1.32 -5.82
CA LEU A 181 -11.13 -2.53 -6.57
C LEU A 181 -9.82 -3.21 -6.13
N LEU A 182 -9.01 -2.62 -5.25
CA LEU A 182 -7.70 -3.16 -4.89
C LEU A 182 -7.73 -4.11 -3.68
N PRO A 183 -6.87 -5.15 -3.61
CA PRO A 183 -6.73 -5.94 -2.39
C PRO A 183 -6.28 -5.07 -1.21
N THR A 184 -6.70 -5.41 0.02
CA THR A 184 -6.32 -4.63 1.22
C THR A 184 -4.80 -4.58 1.38
N SER A 185 -4.12 -5.70 1.12
CA SER A 185 -2.66 -5.78 1.23
C SER A 185 -1.95 -4.85 0.23
N THR A 186 -2.49 -4.71 -0.98
CA THR A 186 -1.96 -3.82 -2.02
C THR A 186 -2.11 -2.35 -1.62
N ARG A 187 -3.30 -1.94 -1.16
CA ARG A 187 -3.60 -0.54 -0.77
C ARG A 187 -2.63 0.03 0.25
N THR A 188 -2.18 -0.79 1.19
CA THR A 188 -1.26 -0.36 2.26
C THR A 188 0.18 -0.08 1.80
N HIS A 189 0.50 -0.40 0.55
CA HIS A 189 1.82 -0.18 -0.05
C HIS A 189 1.79 0.78 -1.24
N LEU A 190 0.60 1.21 -1.65
CA LEU A 190 0.40 2.15 -2.74
C LEU A 190 0.11 3.55 -2.22
N TRP A 191 0.40 4.55 -3.06
CA TRP A 191 0.43 5.96 -2.70
C TRP A 191 -0.36 6.73 -3.76
N PRO A 192 -1.65 6.99 -3.55
CA PRO A 192 -2.48 7.67 -4.52
C PRO A 192 -2.36 9.19 -4.38
N ALA A 193 -2.60 9.89 -5.49
CA ALA A 193 -2.94 11.30 -5.53
C ALA A 193 -4.15 11.48 -6.43
N SER A 194 -5.28 11.90 -5.85
CA SER A 194 -6.49 12.28 -6.60
C SER A 194 -6.32 13.55 -7.42
N PHE A 195 -5.24 14.30 -7.15
CA PHE A 195 -4.68 15.33 -8.00
C PHE A 195 -3.28 15.70 -7.51
N ALA A 196 -2.36 16.03 -8.42
CA ALA A 196 -1.19 16.84 -8.14
C ALA A 196 -0.79 17.64 -9.39
N PHE A 197 -0.01 18.69 -9.23
CA PHE A 197 0.50 19.47 -10.35
C PHE A 197 1.77 18.86 -10.97
N GLY A 198 2.52 18.08 -10.19
CA GLY A 198 3.73 17.38 -10.60
C GLY A 198 3.80 15.95 -10.08
N ASN A 199 4.92 15.29 -10.33
CA ASN A 199 5.14 13.88 -9.98
C ASN A 199 6.44 13.65 -9.18
N ASP A 200 6.97 14.69 -8.53
CA ASP A 200 8.24 14.61 -7.80
C ASP A 200 8.15 13.67 -6.59
N LEU A 201 6.94 13.46 -6.08
CA LEU A 201 6.66 12.51 -5.00
C LEU A 201 6.56 11.04 -5.46
N GLY A 202 6.53 10.79 -6.78
CA GLY A 202 6.50 9.45 -7.35
C GLY A 202 5.31 8.62 -6.87
N PHE A 203 4.10 9.06 -7.21
CA PHE A 203 2.85 8.39 -6.83
C PHE A 203 2.64 7.05 -7.58
N HIS A 204 1.90 6.12 -6.99
CA HIS A 204 1.54 4.89 -7.70
C HIS A 204 0.32 5.10 -8.61
N VAL A 205 -0.59 5.98 -8.17
CA VAL A 205 -1.74 6.44 -8.95
C VAL A 205 -1.76 7.95 -8.86
N LEU A 206 -1.90 8.62 -10.00
CA LEU A 206 -1.80 10.07 -10.07
C LEU A 206 -2.79 10.63 -11.08
N VAL A 207 -3.60 11.60 -10.65
CA VAL A 207 -4.35 12.47 -11.55
C VAL A 207 -3.56 13.78 -11.73
N VAL A 208 -3.31 14.20 -12.97
CA VAL A 208 -2.56 15.42 -13.30
C VAL A 208 -3.26 16.25 -14.37
N PRO A 209 -3.03 17.57 -14.41
CA PRO A 209 -3.55 18.44 -15.46
C PRO A 209 -3.03 18.13 -16.86
N ARG A 210 -1.81 17.57 -16.95
CA ARG A 210 -1.17 17.19 -18.20
C ARG A 210 -0.13 16.10 -17.97
N VAL A 211 -0.14 15.06 -18.80
CA VAL A 211 0.88 14.03 -18.83
C VAL A 211 1.94 14.43 -19.83
N SER A 212 3.10 14.88 -19.35
CA SER A 212 4.22 15.26 -20.23
C SER A 212 5.58 15.11 -19.54
N GLY A 213 6.58 14.71 -20.32
CA GLY A 213 7.97 14.61 -19.87
C GLY A 213 8.36 13.23 -19.31
N GLU A 214 9.64 13.09 -18.97
CA GLU A 214 10.25 11.81 -18.54
C GLU A 214 9.69 11.30 -17.21
N ALA A 215 9.15 12.19 -16.37
CA ALA A 215 8.55 11.84 -15.08
C ALA A 215 7.39 10.83 -15.21
N PHE A 216 6.77 10.72 -16.40
CA PHE A 216 5.66 9.82 -16.66
C PHE A 216 6.01 8.64 -17.56
N ALA A 217 7.28 8.48 -17.98
CA ALA A 217 7.68 7.44 -18.94
C ALA A 217 7.40 6.00 -18.47
N ARG A 218 7.21 5.79 -17.17
CA ARG A 218 6.91 4.49 -16.55
C ARG A 218 5.45 4.33 -16.11
N TYR A 219 4.60 5.29 -16.44
CA TYR A 219 3.18 5.25 -16.09
C TYR A 219 2.40 4.66 -17.26
N VAL A 220 1.43 3.82 -16.92
CA VAL A 220 0.37 3.38 -17.82
C VAL A 220 -0.67 4.50 -17.87
N THR A 221 -1.10 4.90 -19.07
CA THR A 221 -2.20 5.87 -19.24
C THR A 221 -3.55 5.20 -19.05
N GLU A 222 -4.60 5.99 -18.91
CA GLU A 222 -5.97 5.49 -18.82
C GLU A 222 -6.39 4.63 -20.02
N GLU A 223 -6.00 5.01 -21.24
CA GLU A 223 -6.32 4.20 -22.44
C GLU A 223 -5.54 2.88 -22.42
N GLN A 224 -4.25 2.93 -22.09
CA GLN A 224 -3.43 1.72 -21.99
C GLN A 224 -3.90 0.78 -20.87
N ALA A 225 -4.48 1.32 -19.81
CA ALA A 225 -5.06 0.54 -18.72
C ALA A 225 -6.33 -0.19 -19.16
N ALA A 226 -7.15 0.40 -20.04
CA ALA A 226 -8.33 -0.27 -20.59
C ALA A 226 -7.94 -1.49 -21.45
N ASP A 227 -6.80 -1.41 -22.14
CA ASP A 227 -6.25 -2.47 -22.99
C ASP A 227 -5.21 -3.34 -22.27
N TYR A 228 -5.11 -3.25 -20.93
CA TYR A 228 -4.11 -3.99 -20.18
C TYR A 228 -4.37 -5.50 -20.28
N PRO A 229 -3.34 -6.35 -20.41
CA PRO A 229 -3.54 -7.79 -20.52
C PRO A 229 -4.33 -8.34 -19.34
N GLU A 230 -5.40 -9.07 -19.66
CA GLU A 230 -6.33 -9.63 -18.68
C GLU A 230 -5.57 -10.47 -17.63
N GLY A 231 -5.60 -10.00 -16.40
CA GLY A 231 -4.95 -10.66 -15.28
C GLY A 231 -5.87 -11.60 -14.53
N ARG A 232 -5.28 -12.58 -13.83
CA ARG A 232 -6.04 -13.50 -12.95
C ARG A 232 -6.81 -12.78 -11.84
N TYR A 233 -6.32 -11.62 -11.39
CA TYR A 233 -7.00 -10.88 -10.33
C TYR A 233 -8.22 -10.15 -10.89
N GLU A 234 -8.04 -9.40 -11.97
CA GLU A 234 -9.09 -8.72 -12.71
C GLU A 234 -10.24 -9.66 -13.10
N LEU A 235 -9.94 -10.76 -13.80
CA LEU A 235 -10.96 -11.71 -14.25
C LEU A 235 -11.77 -12.29 -13.08
N ASN A 236 -11.09 -12.70 -12.01
CA ASN A 236 -11.78 -13.24 -10.85
C ASN A 236 -12.64 -12.19 -10.13
N LEU A 237 -12.18 -10.94 -10.06
CA LEU A 237 -12.93 -9.85 -9.46
C LEU A 237 -14.18 -9.55 -10.28
N GLN A 238 -14.06 -9.51 -11.60
CA GLN A 238 -15.18 -9.31 -12.51
C GLN A 238 -16.21 -10.44 -12.37
N ILE A 239 -15.79 -11.70 -12.44
CA ILE A 239 -16.68 -12.87 -12.27
C ILE A 239 -17.43 -12.81 -10.94
N ALA A 240 -16.71 -12.58 -9.84
CA ALA A 240 -17.32 -12.50 -8.50
C ALA A 240 -18.31 -11.33 -8.39
N ALA A 241 -17.98 -10.18 -8.98
CA ALA A 241 -18.83 -9.00 -9.00
C ALA A 241 -20.09 -9.21 -9.85
N GLU A 242 -19.96 -9.75 -11.06
CA GLU A 242 -21.10 -10.05 -11.95
C GLU A 242 -22.03 -11.10 -11.35
N ALA A 243 -21.47 -12.11 -10.69
CA ALA A 243 -22.25 -13.13 -9.98
C ALA A 243 -22.87 -12.63 -8.65
N GLY A 244 -22.55 -11.42 -8.20
CA GLY A 244 -23.03 -10.86 -6.94
C GLY A 244 -22.52 -11.60 -5.70
N GLN A 245 -21.39 -12.31 -5.81
CA GLN A 245 -20.87 -13.19 -4.77
C GLN A 245 -19.95 -12.46 -3.80
N GLN A 246 -20.51 -11.95 -2.71
CA GLN A 246 -19.75 -11.22 -1.69
C GLN A 246 -18.58 -12.01 -1.10
N GLY A 247 -18.77 -13.31 -0.82
CA GLY A 247 -17.72 -14.14 -0.23
C GLY A 247 -16.47 -14.29 -1.12
N GLU A 248 -16.66 -14.33 -2.44
CA GLU A 248 -15.55 -14.38 -3.40
C GLU A 248 -14.82 -13.04 -3.48
N VAL A 249 -15.55 -11.91 -3.49
CA VAL A 249 -14.97 -10.56 -3.41
C VAL A 249 -14.16 -10.39 -2.13
N ASP A 250 -14.70 -10.80 -0.99
CA ASP A 250 -14.02 -10.71 0.31
C ASP A 250 -12.75 -11.58 0.32
N ALA A 251 -12.79 -12.79 -0.27
CA ALA A 251 -11.63 -13.66 -0.40
C ALA A 251 -10.53 -13.05 -1.28
N LEU A 252 -10.90 -12.39 -2.38
CA LEU A 252 -9.96 -11.68 -3.26
C LEU A 252 -9.31 -10.50 -2.54
N PHE A 253 -10.09 -9.72 -1.79
CA PHE A 253 -9.59 -8.57 -1.04
C PHE A 253 -8.74 -8.94 0.17
N ALA A 254 -9.03 -10.07 0.82
CA ALA A 254 -8.25 -10.62 1.92
C ALA A 254 -6.93 -11.29 1.50
N ARG A 255 -6.67 -11.41 0.18
CA ARG A 255 -5.48 -12.07 -0.34
C ARG A 255 -4.21 -11.41 0.20
N ARG A 256 -3.39 -12.21 0.88
CA ARG A 256 -2.08 -11.78 1.39
C ARG A 256 -1.15 -11.46 0.22
N SER A 257 -0.33 -10.42 0.38
CA SER A 257 0.66 -10.06 -0.64
C SER A 257 1.69 -11.18 -0.81
N ARG A 258 2.22 -11.36 -2.03
CA ARG A 258 3.29 -12.34 -2.30
C ARG A 258 4.49 -12.14 -1.39
N ALA A 259 4.85 -10.89 -1.10
CA ALA A 259 5.92 -10.55 -0.18
C ALA A 259 5.66 -11.06 1.24
N GLN A 260 4.42 -10.99 1.73
CA GLN A 260 4.06 -11.54 3.03
C GLN A 260 4.13 -13.07 3.04
N THR A 261 3.66 -13.73 1.97
CA THR A 261 3.77 -15.18 1.81
C THR A 261 5.23 -15.61 1.75
N TRP A 262 6.08 -14.89 1.02
CA TRP A 262 7.53 -15.13 0.95
C TRP A 262 8.21 -14.91 2.30
N ARG A 263 7.91 -13.81 2.99
CA ARG A 263 8.45 -13.52 4.32
C ARG A 263 8.05 -14.61 5.31
N LEU A 264 6.81 -15.08 5.26
CA LEU A 264 6.36 -16.21 6.08
C LEU A 264 7.12 -17.49 5.72
N GLY A 265 7.29 -17.78 4.43
CA GLY A 265 8.10 -18.91 3.95
C GLY A 265 9.54 -18.87 4.47
N LEU A 266 10.19 -17.71 4.43
CA LEU A 266 11.54 -17.51 4.96
C LEU A 266 11.60 -17.68 6.49
N ILE A 267 10.61 -17.16 7.22
CA ILE A 267 10.52 -17.34 8.68
C ILE A 267 10.35 -18.83 9.02
N LEU A 268 9.46 -19.55 8.32
CA LEU A 268 9.25 -20.98 8.52
C LEU A 268 10.51 -21.79 8.18
N LEU A 269 11.20 -21.45 7.10
CA LEU A 269 12.48 -22.07 6.72
C LEU A 269 13.54 -21.86 7.80
N GLY A 270 13.70 -20.62 8.29
CA GLY A 270 14.63 -20.30 9.38
C GLY A 270 14.31 -21.07 10.67
N ALA A 271 13.03 -21.16 11.04
CA ALA A 271 12.58 -21.94 12.19
C ALA A 271 12.88 -23.44 12.04
N ALA A 272 12.67 -24.00 10.84
CA ALA A 272 12.99 -25.40 10.55
C ALA A 272 14.50 -25.69 10.65
N VAL A 273 15.35 -24.79 10.13
CA VAL A 273 16.82 -24.92 10.25
C VAL A 273 17.26 -24.85 11.72
N LEU A 274 16.73 -23.90 12.50
CA LEU A 274 17.01 -23.80 13.93
C LEU A 274 16.60 -25.06 14.67
N LEU A 275 15.42 -25.60 14.38
CA LEU A 275 14.94 -26.85 14.97
C LEU A 275 15.85 -28.04 14.62
N ALA A 276 16.30 -28.14 13.38
CA ALA A 276 17.21 -29.20 12.94
C ALA A 276 18.57 -29.11 13.65
N LEU A 277 19.15 -27.92 13.77
CA LEU A 277 20.40 -27.70 14.50
C LEU A 277 20.25 -28.02 15.98
N PHE A 278 19.15 -27.60 16.60
CA PHE A 278 18.87 -27.90 18.00
C PHE A 278 18.70 -29.40 18.23
N SER A 279 18.00 -30.10 17.33
CA SER A 279 17.85 -31.55 17.39
C SER A 279 19.19 -32.28 17.26
N ARG A 280 20.10 -31.78 16.41
CA ARG A 280 21.46 -32.32 16.26
C ARG A 280 22.33 -32.06 17.49
N LEU A 281 22.15 -30.94 18.18
CA LEU A 281 22.87 -30.61 19.41
C LEU A 281 22.38 -31.44 20.61
N LEU A 282 21.09 -31.80 20.64
CA LEU A 282 20.50 -32.64 21.69
C LEU A 282 20.63 -34.15 21.41
N ALA A 283 20.91 -34.55 20.18
CA ALA A 283 21.09 -35.95 19.84
C ALA A 283 22.30 -36.50 20.64
N PRO A 284 22.12 -37.59 21.42
CA PRO A 284 23.25 -38.20 22.10
C PRO A 284 24.30 -38.63 21.06
N PRO A 285 25.59 -38.56 21.39
CA PRO A 285 26.64 -38.99 20.48
C PRO A 285 26.34 -40.41 19.99
N PRO A 286 26.61 -40.73 18.71
CA PRO A 286 26.40 -42.07 18.19
C PRO A 286 27.07 -43.06 19.14
N LYS A 287 26.30 -44.03 19.66
CA LYS A 287 26.90 -45.13 20.42
C LYS A 287 27.97 -45.75 19.53
N GLU A 288 29.22 -45.70 19.98
CA GLU A 288 30.30 -46.37 19.27
C GLU A 288 29.88 -47.81 18.99
N PRO A 289 30.01 -48.29 17.74
CA PRO A 289 29.71 -49.67 17.44
C PRO A 289 30.54 -50.55 18.37
N ALA A 290 29.86 -51.34 19.19
CA ALA A 290 30.53 -52.24 20.12
C ALA A 290 31.58 -53.03 19.33
N PRO A 291 32.85 -53.08 19.80
CA PRO A 291 33.93 -53.70 19.06
C PRO A 291 33.50 -55.10 18.67
N GLY A 292 33.49 -55.33 17.36
CA GLY A 292 33.05 -56.57 16.74
C GLY A 292 33.67 -57.73 17.47
N ARG A 293 32.82 -58.51 18.13
CA ARG A 293 33.18 -59.82 18.63
C ARG A 293 33.47 -60.66 17.39
N ASN A 294 34.72 -60.68 16.95
CA ASN A 294 35.27 -61.67 16.02
C ASN A 294 35.12 -63.03 16.70
N ALA A 295 33.91 -63.59 16.64
CA ALA A 295 33.62 -64.95 17.02
C ALA A 295 33.85 -65.81 15.78
N THR A 296 35.07 -66.32 15.72
CA THR A 296 35.50 -67.51 15.00
C THR A 296 34.44 -68.62 15.15
N GLN A 297 33.47 -68.68 14.24
CA GLN A 297 32.62 -69.87 14.09
C GLN A 297 33.39 -70.87 13.24
N LYS A 298 34.21 -71.65 13.95
CA LYS A 298 34.86 -72.87 13.45
C LYS A 298 33.74 -73.85 13.07
N ALA A 299 33.54 -74.06 11.78
CA ALA A 299 32.64 -75.09 11.27
C ALA A 299 33.22 -76.48 11.59
N PRO A 300 32.42 -77.41 12.14
CA PRO A 300 32.84 -78.80 12.30
C PRO A 300 32.80 -79.51 10.94
N GLU A 301 33.93 -80.14 10.60
CA GLU A 301 33.99 -81.23 9.62
C GLU A 301 33.02 -82.35 10.03
N HIS A 302 32.16 -82.79 9.12
CA HIS A 302 31.61 -84.14 9.14
C HIS A 302 31.15 -84.56 7.72
N PRO A 303 31.03 -85.87 7.44
CA PRO A 303 31.84 -86.53 6.44
C PRO A 303 31.05 -87.00 5.23
N SER A 304 31.81 -87.27 4.17
CA SER A 304 31.46 -88.12 3.02
C SER A 304 30.57 -89.31 3.40
N THR A 305 29.44 -89.44 2.72
CA THR A 305 28.88 -90.74 2.30
C THR A 305 28.12 -90.52 0.99
N GLY A 306 28.68 -91.04 -0.11
CA GLY A 306 28.03 -91.04 -1.41
C GLY A 306 26.89 -92.06 -1.50
N LYS A 307 26.07 -91.90 -2.54
CA LYS A 307 25.54 -92.98 -3.39
C LYS A 307 24.63 -92.41 -4.50
N GLU A 308 25.09 -92.54 -5.74
CA GLU A 308 24.26 -92.95 -6.90
C GLU A 308 23.55 -94.29 -6.59
N PRO A 309 22.48 -94.74 -7.30
CA PRO A 309 22.11 -94.53 -8.71
C PRO A 309 20.60 -94.16 -8.85
N SER A 310 19.94 -93.99 -10.02
CA SER A 310 20.04 -94.57 -11.38
C SER A 310 19.46 -93.59 -12.40
#